data_AF-A0A7L4F9B7-F1
#
_entry.id   AF-A0A7L4F9B7-F1
#
_cell.length_a   1.000
_cell.length_b   1.000
_cell.length_c   1.000
_cell.angle_alpha   90.00
_cell.angle_beta   90.00
_cell.angle_gamma   90.00
#
_symmetry.space_group_name_H-M   'P 1'
#
loop_
_entity.id
_entity.type
_entity.pdbx_description
1 polymer ?
#
loop_
_entity_poly.entity_id
_entity_poly.type
_entity_poly.pdbx_seq_one_letter_code
_entity_poly.pdbx_strand_id
1 'polypeptide(L)'
;VQVFPPVNFTLTVSSLAQVLLHWEPNPNQEQKNYTIRYDVKILSPVPEEYDTKKTYSIRTAALHNGFSAHVRTLLLHNDLQMKSDWVKENLPPPPGAPGTSVTNLSCVIRITVSSAVSLHCSWLPGQGAPEDTKYFLFYRYETYTEECQDYIKDKWNRNTECRFSVTHIDPEEVDKLVVIHINGSSKYTAIKPFQQLFNQNAIEKVNVPRNVTVFLEQNDLLAMWEKPISPFPKECFEYEFYLFNLKSGNKQILKISSNDFRLQIDVTSRYSIQIRANHHICCIRGFWSDWSEIIYVGKN
;
A
#
# COMPACT_ATOMS: atom_id res chain seq x y z
N VAL A 1 -33.39 -26.29 18.44
CA VAL A 1 -33.37 -26.18 16.97
C VAL A 1 -32.03 -26.71 16.52
N GLN A 2 -32.00 -27.69 15.62
CA GLN A 2 -30.74 -28.17 15.05
C GLN A 2 -30.30 -27.19 13.95
N VAL A 3 -29.03 -26.80 13.95
CA VAL A 3 -28.46 -25.91 12.94
C VAL A 3 -27.45 -26.70 12.14
N PHE A 4 -27.68 -26.81 10.84
CA PHE A 4 -26.82 -27.56 9.95
C PHE A 4 -25.76 -26.66 9.31
N PRO A 5 -24.53 -27.16 9.14
CA PRO A 5 -23.47 -26.43 8.46
C PRO A 5 -23.81 -26.21 6.98
N PRO A 6 -23.33 -25.12 6.36
CA PRO A 6 -23.48 -24.92 4.92
C PRO A 6 -22.84 -26.08 4.13
N VAL A 7 -23.18 -26.20 2.86
CA VAL A 7 -22.64 -27.24 1.97
C VAL A 7 -21.88 -26.59 0.81
N ASN A 8 -21.09 -27.38 0.07
CA ASN A 8 -20.36 -26.92 -1.12
C ASN A 8 -19.49 -25.67 -0.87
N PHE A 9 -18.84 -25.58 0.30
CA PHE A 9 -17.91 -24.50 0.57
C PHE A 9 -16.67 -24.64 -0.32
N THR A 10 -16.33 -23.59 -1.05
CA THR A 10 -15.22 -23.56 -2.00
C THR A 10 -14.45 -22.25 -1.91
N LEU A 11 -13.16 -22.33 -2.24
CA LEU A 11 -12.24 -21.20 -2.35
C LEU A 11 -11.70 -21.13 -3.78
N THR A 12 -12.04 -20.08 -4.52
CA THR A 12 -11.57 -19.90 -5.90
C THR A 12 -10.81 -18.59 -6.06
N VAL A 13 -9.69 -18.62 -6.78
CA VAL A 13 -8.92 -17.40 -7.09
C VAL A 13 -9.61 -16.70 -8.25
N SER A 14 -10.21 -15.54 -8.00
CA SER A 14 -10.98 -14.78 -9.01
C SER A 14 -10.12 -13.72 -9.73
N SER A 15 -9.06 -13.22 -9.08
CA SER A 15 -8.13 -12.24 -9.63
C SER A 15 -6.81 -12.24 -8.82
N LEU A 16 -5.83 -11.40 -9.19
CA LEU A 16 -4.57 -11.27 -8.46
C LEU A 16 -4.79 -10.93 -6.99
N ALA A 17 -4.33 -11.81 -6.10
CA ALA A 17 -4.53 -11.67 -4.66
C ALA A 17 -6.00 -11.49 -4.26
N GLN A 18 -6.94 -12.07 -5.00
CA GLN A 18 -8.38 -12.03 -4.71
C GLN A 18 -8.93 -13.46 -4.69
N VAL A 19 -9.67 -13.78 -3.62
CA VAL A 19 -10.31 -15.07 -3.42
C VAL A 19 -11.82 -14.88 -3.25
N LEU A 20 -12.58 -15.71 -3.95
CA LEU A 20 -14.01 -15.88 -3.79
C LEU A 20 -14.26 -17.09 -2.89
N LEU A 21 -14.88 -16.81 -1.75
CA LEU A 21 -15.46 -17.79 -0.84
C LEU A 21 -16.91 -17.99 -1.29
N HIS A 22 -17.31 -19.23 -1.57
CA HIS A 22 -18.67 -19.55 -1.99
C HIS A 22 -19.17 -20.79 -1.28
N TRP A 23 -20.42 -20.79 -0.81
CA TRP A 23 -21.08 -21.93 -0.18
C TRP A 23 -22.56 -21.93 -0.51
N GLU A 24 -23.25 -23.01 -0.19
CA GLU A 24 -24.69 -23.16 -0.36
C GLU A 24 -25.39 -23.39 0.99
N PRO A 25 -26.64 -22.91 1.17
CA PRO A 25 -27.42 -23.23 2.35
C PRO A 25 -27.63 -24.74 2.47
N ASN A 26 -27.66 -25.25 3.70
CA ASN A 26 -27.94 -26.68 3.88
C ASN A 26 -29.40 -26.99 3.50
N PRO A 27 -29.66 -27.95 2.58
CA PRO A 27 -31.02 -28.27 2.15
C PRO A 27 -31.90 -28.84 3.27
N ASN A 28 -31.28 -29.42 4.31
CA ASN A 28 -31.99 -29.99 5.46
C ASN A 28 -32.29 -28.95 6.56
N GLN A 29 -31.91 -27.69 6.37
CA GLN A 29 -32.16 -26.65 7.37
C GLN A 29 -33.66 -26.32 7.44
N GLU A 30 -34.22 -26.40 8.65
CA GLU A 30 -35.63 -26.07 8.88
C GLU A 30 -35.97 -24.65 8.40
N GLN A 31 -36.95 -24.56 7.51
CA GLN A 31 -37.52 -23.29 7.04
C GLN A 31 -38.58 -22.80 8.03
N LYS A 32 -38.15 -22.18 9.12
CA LYS A 32 -39.01 -21.49 10.11
C LYS A 32 -38.75 -19.98 10.06
N ASN A 33 -39.39 -19.22 10.97
CA ASN A 33 -39.18 -17.77 11.12
C ASN A 33 -37.80 -17.45 11.77
N TYR A 34 -36.73 -17.84 11.10
CA TYR A 34 -35.34 -17.62 11.48
C TYR A 34 -34.66 -16.68 10.49
N THR A 35 -33.83 -15.76 11.00
CA THR A 35 -32.90 -15.04 10.13
C THR A 35 -31.62 -15.87 9.99
N ILE A 36 -31.34 -16.36 8.78
CA ILE A 36 -30.13 -17.10 8.45
C ILE A 36 -29.00 -16.12 8.11
N ARG A 37 -27.87 -16.28 8.78
CA ARG A 37 -26.59 -15.62 8.49
C ARG A 37 -25.49 -16.68 8.48
N TYR A 38 -24.29 -16.26 8.10
CA TYR A 38 -23.11 -17.11 8.07
C TYR A 38 -21.96 -16.40 8.77
N ASP A 39 -21.40 -17.04 9.78
CA ASP A 39 -20.13 -16.59 10.36
C ASP A 39 -19.01 -17.08 9.44
N VAL A 40 -18.12 -16.18 9.05
CA VAL A 40 -16.93 -16.48 8.26
C VAL A 40 -15.70 -16.14 9.09
N LYS A 41 -14.76 -17.09 9.14
CA LYS A 41 -13.49 -16.94 9.84
C LYS A 41 -12.35 -17.21 8.89
N ILE A 42 -11.57 -16.18 8.56
CA ILE A 42 -10.30 -16.32 7.84
C ILE A 42 -9.22 -16.62 8.87
N LEU A 43 -8.42 -17.65 8.63
CA LEU A 43 -7.29 -18.03 9.49
C LEU A 43 -5.96 -17.53 8.95
N SER A 44 -5.79 -17.54 7.63
CA SER A 44 -4.57 -17.18 6.91
C SER A 44 -4.93 -16.54 5.58
N PRO A 45 -4.22 -15.50 5.11
CA PRO A 45 -2.96 -14.96 5.65
C PRO A 45 -3.12 -13.98 6.82
N VAL A 46 -4.29 -13.36 6.97
CA VAL A 46 -4.58 -12.42 8.07
C VAL A 46 -5.87 -12.88 8.75
N PRO A 47 -5.86 -13.14 10.07
CA PRO A 47 -7.08 -13.52 10.78
C PRO A 47 -8.16 -12.44 10.70
N GLU A 48 -9.36 -12.83 10.30
CA GLU A 48 -10.53 -11.95 10.20
C GLU A 48 -11.77 -12.77 10.58
N GLU A 49 -12.68 -12.19 11.35
CA GLU A 49 -13.99 -12.78 11.65
C GLU A 49 -15.08 -11.76 11.37
N TYR A 50 -16.11 -12.20 10.66
CA TYR A 50 -17.28 -11.39 10.33
C TYR A 50 -18.47 -12.30 10.04
N ASP A 51 -19.65 -11.70 9.93
CA ASP A 51 -20.85 -12.42 9.53
C ASP A 51 -21.51 -11.78 8.30
N THR A 52 -22.24 -12.58 7.52
CA THR A 52 -22.92 -12.12 6.30
C THR A 52 -24.23 -12.85 6.07
N LYS A 53 -25.18 -12.21 5.38
CA LYS A 53 -26.40 -12.85 4.88
C LYS A 53 -26.20 -13.52 3.51
N LYS A 54 -25.12 -13.18 2.82
CA LYS A 54 -24.80 -13.71 1.49
C LYS A 54 -24.21 -15.11 1.62
N THR A 55 -24.34 -15.89 0.55
CA THR A 55 -23.72 -17.22 0.41
C THR A 55 -22.35 -17.17 -0.28
N TYR A 56 -21.77 -15.98 -0.37
CA TYR A 56 -20.45 -15.75 -0.91
C TYR A 56 -19.79 -14.56 -0.23
N SER A 57 -18.47 -14.51 -0.31
CA SER A 57 -17.66 -13.37 0.11
C SER A 57 -16.42 -13.25 -0.77
N ILE A 58 -16.03 -12.02 -1.09
CA ILE A 58 -14.81 -11.74 -1.85
C ILE A 58 -13.80 -11.10 -0.90
N ARG A 59 -12.56 -11.58 -0.93
CA ARG A 59 -11.47 -11.07 -0.09
C ARG A 59 -10.22 -10.82 -0.91
N THR A 60 -9.57 -9.70 -0.63
CA THR A 60 -8.27 -9.36 -1.20
C THR A 60 -7.21 -9.71 -0.16
N ALA A 61 -6.30 -10.64 -0.48
CA ALA A 61 -5.30 -11.17 0.44
C ALA A 61 -4.10 -11.75 -0.31
N ALA A 62 -2.91 -11.72 0.27
CA ALA A 62 -1.73 -12.35 -0.32
C ALA A 62 -1.85 -13.89 -0.29
N LEU A 63 -1.87 -14.53 -1.46
CA LEU A 63 -2.15 -15.96 -1.62
C LEU A 63 -0.88 -16.82 -1.77
N HIS A 64 0.31 -16.21 -1.84
CA HIS A 64 1.57 -16.91 -2.08
C HIS A 64 1.99 -17.90 -0.96
N ASN A 65 1.33 -17.84 0.21
CA ASN A 65 1.48 -18.80 1.31
C ASN A 65 0.20 -19.63 1.55
N GLY A 66 -0.75 -19.60 0.61
CA GLY A 66 -2.05 -20.23 0.75
C GLY A 66 -3.07 -19.35 1.47
N PHE A 67 -4.31 -19.82 1.52
CA PHE A 67 -5.44 -19.14 2.15
C PHE A 67 -6.30 -20.18 2.87
N SER A 68 -6.78 -19.87 4.07
CA SER A 68 -7.65 -20.80 4.81
C SER A 68 -8.78 -20.04 5.47
N ALA A 69 -9.98 -20.57 5.30
CA ALA A 69 -11.19 -20.00 5.86
C ALA A 69 -12.13 -21.09 6.33
N HIS A 70 -12.96 -20.73 7.30
CA HIS A 70 -14.06 -21.54 7.79
C HIS A 70 -15.36 -20.76 7.64
N VAL A 71 -16.45 -21.48 7.45
CA VAL A 71 -17.81 -20.92 7.44
C VAL A 71 -18.76 -21.79 8.26
N ARG A 72 -19.70 -21.18 8.96
CA ARG A 72 -20.78 -21.89 9.66
C ARG A 72 -22.09 -21.12 9.55
N THR A 73 -23.20 -21.83 9.71
CA THR A 73 -24.53 -21.23 9.75
C THR A 73 -24.78 -20.60 11.12
N LEU A 74 -25.33 -19.39 11.12
CA LEU A 74 -25.82 -18.66 12.29
C LEU A 74 -27.32 -18.41 12.12
N LEU A 75 -28.15 -19.00 12.99
CA LEU A 75 -29.58 -18.72 13.06
C LEU A 75 -29.87 -17.74 14.18
N LEU A 76 -30.64 -16.71 13.87
CA LEU A 76 -31.11 -15.70 14.82
C LEU A 76 -32.63 -15.80 14.99
N HIS A 77 -33.09 -15.91 16.24
CA HIS A 77 -34.51 -15.95 16.59
C HIS A 77 -34.76 -15.37 17.98
N ASN A 78 -35.56 -14.29 18.10
CA ASN A 78 -35.94 -13.67 19.39
C ASN A 78 -34.75 -13.60 20.38
N ASP A 79 -33.65 -12.99 19.94
CA ASP A 79 -32.38 -12.81 20.66
C ASP A 79 -31.53 -14.07 20.94
N LEU A 80 -32.01 -15.26 20.56
CA LEU A 80 -31.23 -16.49 20.60
C LEU A 80 -30.36 -16.63 19.34
N GLN A 81 -29.09 -16.98 19.57
CA GLN A 81 -28.13 -17.31 18.52
C GLN A 81 -27.82 -18.80 18.56
N MET A 82 -28.05 -19.49 17.44
CA MET A 82 -27.77 -20.91 17.30
C MET A 82 -26.81 -21.12 16.14
N LYS A 83 -25.76 -21.90 16.36
CA LYS A 83 -24.62 -22.03 15.44
C LYS A 83 -24.44 -23.49 15.04
N SER A 84 -24.12 -23.73 13.78
CA SER A 84 -23.67 -25.05 13.32
C SER A 84 -22.19 -25.27 13.64
N ASP A 85 -21.73 -26.49 13.34
CA ASP A 85 -20.31 -26.77 13.17
C ASP A 85 -19.69 -25.97 12.01
N TRP A 86 -18.36 -25.86 12.04
CA TRP A 86 -17.58 -25.20 11.01
C TRP A 86 -17.30 -26.12 9.82
N VAL A 87 -17.57 -25.63 8.62
CA VAL A 87 -17.02 -26.16 7.37
C VAL A 87 -15.71 -25.45 7.11
N LYS A 88 -14.68 -26.18 6.69
CA LYS A 88 -13.32 -25.67 6.57
C LYS A 88 -12.82 -25.92 5.17
N GLU A 89 -12.17 -24.92 4.58
CA GLU A 89 -11.51 -25.05 3.29
C GLU A 89 -10.15 -24.36 3.31
N ASN A 90 -9.25 -24.86 2.46
CA ASN A 90 -7.91 -24.34 2.31
C ASN A 90 -7.47 -24.32 0.84
N LEU A 91 -6.98 -23.16 0.40
CA LEU A 91 -6.27 -22.99 -0.85
C LEU A 91 -4.77 -23.22 -0.58
N PRO A 92 -4.13 -24.25 -1.16
CA PRO A 92 -2.71 -24.48 -0.98
C PRO A 92 -1.87 -23.34 -1.60
N PRO A 93 -0.65 -23.11 -1.09
CA PRO A 93 0.26 -22.17 -1.73
C PRO A 93 0.59 -22.59 -3.17
N PRO A 94 0.81 -21.64 -4.09
CA PRO A 94 1.30 -21.95 -5.43
C PRO A 94 2.64 -22.72 -5.39
N PRO A 95 2.92 -23.56 -6.40
CA PRO A 95 4.16 -24.32 -6.45
C PRO A 95 5.38 -23.39 -6.55
N GLY A 96 6.49 -23.82 -5.96
CA GLY A 96 7.77 -23.13 -6.07
C GLY A 96 8.78 -23.63 -5.05
N ALA A 97 10.04 -23.76 -5.46
CA ALA A 97 11.07 -24.29 -4.58
C ALA A 97 11.41 -23.29 -3.44
N PRO A 98 11.78 -23.78 -2.24
CA PRO A 98 12.16 -22.92 -1.12
C PRO A 98 13.28 -21.94 -1.50
N GLY A 99 13.17 -20.69 -1.03
CA GLY A 99 14.21 -19.66 -1.27
C GLY A 99 14.24 -19.06 -2.67
N THR A 100 13.39 -19.50 -3.62
CA THR A 100 13.32 -18.94 -4.98
C THR A 100 12.52 -17.64 -5.08
N SER A 101 11.63 -17.39 -4.12
CA SER A 101 10.78 -16.20 -4.08
C SER A 101 11.61 -14.93 -3.90
N VAL A 102 11.13 -13.83 -4.48
CA VAL A 102 11.75 -12.53 -4.31
C VAL A 102 11.68 -12.08 -2.85
N THR A 103 12.62 -11.22 -2.45
CA THR A 103 12.68 -10.63 -1.11
C THR A 103 12.83 -9.12 -1.19
N ASN A 104 12.61 -8.41 -0.08
CA ASN A 104 12.78 -6.96 0.02
C ASN A 104 12.04 -6.17 -1.06
N LEU A 105 10.79 -6.55 -1.35
CA LEU A 105 9.94 -5.78 -2.24
C LEU A 105 9.67 -4.39 -1.64
N SER A 106 10.01 -3.35 -2.38
CA SER A 106 9.71 -1.97 -2.07
C SER A 106 9.07 -1.31 -3.27
N CYS A 107 7.93 -0.67 -3.07
CA CYS A 107 7.22 0.07 -4.10
C CYS A 107 6.98 1.51 -3.66
N VAL A 108 7.05 2.44 -4.61
CA VAL A 108 6.86 3.87 -4.39
C VAL A 108 5.97 4.41 -5.50
N ILE A 109 4.94 5.14 -5.08
CA ILE A 109 4.05 5.88 -5.96
C ILE A 109 4.47 7.34 -6.00
N ARG A 110 4.42 7.97 -7.18
CA ARG A 110 4.54 9.42 -7.34
C ARG A 110 3.45 9.97 -8.25
N ILE A 111 2.83 11.05 -7.81
CA ILE A 111 1.86 11.82 -8.58
C ILE A 111 2.63 12.83 -9.45
N THR A 112 2.36 12.87 -10.74
CA THR A 112 3.00 13.79 -11.69
C THR A 112 2.23 15.10 -11.81
N VAL A 113 2.83 16.10 -12.48
CA VAL A 113 2.19 17.40 -12.78
C VAL A 113 0.88 17.28 -13.56
N SER A 114 0.69 16.19 -14.32
CA SER A 114 -0.52 15.92 -15.10
C SER A 114 -1.56 15.11 -14.31
N SER A 115 -1.41 15.03 -12.98
CA SER A 115 -2.21 14.17 -12.10
C SER A 115 -2.18 12.68 -12.46
N ALA A 116 -1.18 12.23 -13.23
CA ALA A 116 -0.98 10.82 -13.50
C ALA A 116 -0.19 10.18 -12.35
N VAL A 117 -0.47 8.92 -12.06
CA VAL A 117 0.21 8.18 -11.01
C VAL A 117 1.24 7.23 -11.62
N SER A 118 2.49 7.40 -11.23
CA SER A 118 3.59 6.49 -11.57
C SER A 118 3.88 5.54 -10.42
N LEU A 119 4.28 4.31 -10.75
CA LEU A 119 4.63 3.27 -9.78
C LEU A 119 6.02 2.72 -10.10
N HIS A 120 6.92 2.77 -9.13
CA HIS A 120 8.25 2.16 -9.22
C HIS A 120 8.39 1.11 -8.13
N CYS A 121 8.79 -0.10 -8.50
CA CYS A 121 9.01 -1.20 -7.58
C CYS A 121 10.40 -1.78 -7.77
N SER A 122 11.01 -2.23 -6.67
CA SER A 122 12.31 -2.89 -6.63
C SER A 122 12.27 -4.10 -5.70
N TRP A 123 13.05 -5.13 -6.00
CA TRP A 123 13.15 -6.34 -5.19
C TRP A 123 14.52 -7.00 -5.35
N LEU A 124 14.84 -7.90 -4.42
CA LEU A 124 16.01 -8.76 -4.50
C LEU A 124 15.59 -10.16 -4.98
N PRO A 125 16.34 -10.76 -5.92
CA PRO A 125 16.19 -12.16 -6.27
C PRO A 125 16.27 -13.08 -5.04
N GLY A 126 15.52 -14.17 -5.06
CA GLY A 126 15.58 -15.18 -4.00
C GLY A 126 16.97 -15.81 -3.91
N GLN A 127 17.45 -16.07 -2.69
CA GLN A 127 18.78 -16.66 -2.48
C GLN A 127 18.91 -18.08 -3.08
N GLY A 128 17.79 -18.79 -3.21
CA GLY A 128 17.71 -20.09 -3.89
C GLY A 128 17.27 -20.01 -5.35
N ALA A 129 17.11 -18.81 -5.92
CA ALA A 129 16.70 -18.64 -7.30
C ALA A 129 17.88 -18.90 -8.26
N PRO A 130 17.74 -19.79 -9.26
CA PRO A 130 18.74 -20.00 -10.30
C PRO A 130 19.15 -18.72 -11.04
N GLU A 131 20.35 -18.68 -11.62
CA GLU A 131 20.85 -17.53 -12.39
C GLU A 131 20.01 -17.24 -13.64
N ASP A 132 19.40 -18.26 -14.25
CA ASP A 132 18.53 -18.12 -15.44
C ASP A 132 17.10 -17.65 -15.11
N THR A 133 16.82 -17.34 -13.83
CA THR A 133 15.49 -16.89 -13.38
C THR A 133 15.11 -15.56 -14.02
N LYS A 134 13.92 -15.51 -14.64
CA LYS A 134 13.28 -14.27 -15.07
C LYS A 134 12.08 -13.97 -14.19
N TYR A 135 12.02 -12.75 -13.65
CA TYR A 135 10.90 -12.28 -12.84
C TYR A 135 9.95 -11.39 -13.65
N PHE A 136 8.66 -11.49 -13.37
CA PHE A 136 7.62 -10.67 -14.00
C PHE A 136 6.74 -10.06 -12.92
N LEU A 137 6.55 -8.74 -12.99
CA LEU A 137 5.76 -7.99 -12.03
C LEU A 137 4.42 -7.59 -12.66
N PHE A 138 3.37 -7.81 -11.91
CA PHE A 138 2.02 -7.36 -12.19
C PHE A 138 1.53 -6.50 -11.02
N TYR A 139 0.87 -5.38 -11.31
CA TYR A 139 0.08 -4.68 -10.28
C TYR A 139 -1.41 -4.86 -10.55
N ARG A 140 -2.21 -4.81 -9.49
CA ARG A 140 -3.66 -4.68 -9.57
C ARG A 140 -4.14 -3.53 -8.70
N TYR A 141 -4.96 -2.68 -9.29
CA TYR A 141 -5.71 -1.63 -8.62
C TYR A 141 -7.19 -1.78 -8.99
N GLU A 142 -8.03 -2.04 -7.98
CA GLU A 142 -9.44 -2.40 -8.18
C GLU A 142 -9.61 -3.57 -9.18
N THR A 143 -10.21 -3.30 -10.35
CA THR A 143 -10.42 -4.27 -11.45
C THR A 143 -9.30 -4.27 -12.49
N TYR A 144 -8.44 -3.25 -12.50
CA TYR A 144 -7.35 -3.11 -13.47
C TYR A 144 -6.16 -3.96 -13.04
N THR A 145 -5.65 -4.78 -13.95
CA THR A 145 -4.44 -5.57 -13.77
C THR A 145 -3.53 -5.35 -14.96
N GLU A 146 -2.25 -5.06 -14.70
CA GLU A 146 -1.29 -4.74 -15.74
C GLU A 146 0.07 -5.38 -15.45
N GLU A 147 0.71 -5.90 -16.51
CA GLU A 147 2.07 -6.41 -16.47
C GLU A 147 3.08 -5.32 -16.79
N CYS A 148 4.15 -5.25 -16.01
CA CYS A 148 5.23 -4.31 -16.24
C CYS A 148 5.97 -4.57 -17.56
N GLN A 149 6.31 -3.49 -18.26
CA GLN A 149 7.06 -3.54 -19.53
C GLN A 149 8.45 -2.89 -19.42
N ASP A 150 8.64 -1.93 -18.50
CA ASP A 150 9.90 -1.22 -18.31
C ASP A 150 10.65 -1.76 -17.08
N TYR A 151 11.60 -2.66 -17.33
CA TYR A 151 12.40 -3.32 -16.31
C TYR A 151 13.84 -2.84 -16.29
N ILE A 152 14.39 -2.70 -15.07
CA ILE A 152 15.83 -2.60 -14.84
C ILE A 152 16.32 -3.98 -14.37
N LYS A 153 17.47 -4.38 -14.91
CA LYS A 153 18.01 -5.73 -14.74
C LYS A 153 19.33 -5.72 -14.00
N ASP A 154 19.58 -6.80 -13.28
CA ASP A 154 20.87 -7.04 -12.64
C ASP A 154 21.93 -7.54 -13.63
N LYS A 155 23.13 -7.81 -13.12
CA LYS A 155 24.27 -8.32 -13.90
C LYS A 155 24.04 -9.69 -14.56
N TRP A 156 23.04 -10.44 -14.10
CA TRP A 156 22.63 -11.72 -14.67
C TRP A 156 21.42 -11.59 -15.60
N ASN A 157 21.06 -10.36 -15.99
CA ASN A 157 19.93 -10.06 -16.88
C ASN A 157 18.57 -10.49 -16.26
N ARG A 158 18.49 -10.55 -14.93
CA ARG A 158 17.24 -10.81 -14.19
C ARG A 158 16.57 -9.48 -13.87
N ASN A 159 15.26 -9.41 -14.04
CA ASN A 159 14.49 -8.22 -13.68
C ASN A 159 14.52 -8.02 -12.15
N THR A 160 14.94 -6.84 -11.69
CA THR A 160 15.03 -6.48 -10.26
C THR A 160 14.31 -5.18 -9.91
N GLU A 161 13.98 -4.38 -10.91
CA GLU A 161 13.10 -3.22 -10.74
C GLU A 161 12.14 -3.10 -11.91
N CYS A 162 11.02 -2.43 -11.68
CA CYS A 162 9.97 -2.18 -12.66
C CYS A 162 9.44 -0.76 -12.52
N ARG A 163 9.12 -0.12 -13.65
CA ARG A 163 8.49 1.21 -13.73
C ARG A 163 7.21 1.17 -14.54
N PHE A 164 6.14 1.74 -13.98
CA PHE A 164 4.95 2.15 -14.70
C PHE A 164 4.91 3.67 -14.73
N SER A 165 5.07 4.25 -15.91
CA SER A 165 5.05 5.70 -16.09
C SER A 165 3.67 6.30 -15.82
N VAL A 166 2.62 5.57 -16.18
CA VAL A 166 1.21 5.92 -15.97
C VAL A 166 0.49 4.65 -15.53
N THR A 167 -0.32 4.75 -14.48
CA THR A 167 -1.11 3.64 -13.93
C THR A 167 -2.58 4.01 -13.88
N HIS A 168 -3.43 3.01 -13.58
CA HIS A 168 -4.85 3.21 -13.29
C HIS A 168 -5.14 3.59 -11.82
N ILE A 169 -4.10 3.84 -11.02
CA ILE A 169 -4.26 4.21 -9.61
C ILE A 169 -4.85 5.62 -9.55
N ASP A 170 -5.95 5.77 -8.83
CA ASP A 170 -6.62 7.05 -8.66
C ASP A 170 -5.93 7.87 -7.56
N PRO A 171 -5.32 9.04 -7.86
CA PRO A 171 -4.63 9.84 -6.87
C PRO A 171 -5.54 10.45 -5.80
N GLU A 172 -6.85 10.56 -6.05
CA GLU A 172 -7.81 11.18 -5.12
C GLU A 172 -8.30 10.23 -4.02
N GLU A 173 -8.21 8.92 -4.28
CA GLU A 173 -8.64 7.88 -3.35
C GLU A 173 -7.62 7.64 -2.23
N VAL A 174 -8.13 7.25 -1.06
CA VAL A 174 -7.33 7.03 0.16
C VAL A 174 -7.55 5.61 0.68
N ASP A 175 -6.49 5.00 1.24
CA ASP A 175 -6.52 3.65 1.82
C ASP A 175 -6.97 2.54 0.85
N LYS A 176 -6.92 2.82 -0.46
CA LYS A 176 -7.11 1.80 -1.49
C LYS A 176 -5.90 0.88 -1.56
N LEU A 177 -6.16 -0.40 -1.81
CA LEU A 177 -5.15 -1.43 -1.89
C LEU A 177 -4.54 -1.47 -3.30
N VAL A 178 -3.22 -1.32 -3.35
CA VAL A 178 -2.40 -1.64 -4.52
C VAL A 178 -1.80 -3.01 -4.29
N VAL A 179 -2.17 -3.96 -5.14
CA VAL A 179 -1.65 -5.34 -5.07
C VAL A 179 -0.47 -5.47 -6.01
N ILE A 180 0.65 -5.94 -5.48
CA ILE A 180 1.83 -6.29 -6.29
C ILE A 180 1.99 -7.80 -6.29
N HIS A 181 2.11 -8.39 -7.47
CA HIS A 181 2.38 -9.79 -7.69
C HIS A 181 3.65 -9.93 -8.52
N ILE A 182 4.62 -10.70 -8.01
CA ILE A 182 5.82 -11.04 -8.74
C ILE A 182 5.88 -12.55 -8.88
N ASN A 183 5.91 -13.04 -10.11
CA ASN A 183 6.18 -14.44 -10.40
C ASN A 183 7.53 -14.57 -11.10
N GLY A 184 7.95 -15.80 -11.38
CA GLY A 184 9.14 -16.01 -12.17
C GLY A 184 9.15 -17.36 -12.87
N SER A 185 10.06 -17.48 -13.82
CA SER A 185 10.32 -18.72 -14.55
C SER A 185 11.81 -18.99 -14.61
N SER A 186 12.16 -20.28 -14.58
CA SER A 186 13.51 -20.77 -14.87
C SER A 186 13.39 -22.09 -15.63
N LYS A 187 14.49 -22.60 -16.19
CA LYS A 187 14.48 -23.80 -17.03
C LYS A 187 14.11 -25.08 -16.26
N TYR A 188 14.53 -25.19 -15.00
CA TYR A 188 14.41 -26.44 -14.23
C TYR A 188 13.73 -26.30 -12.88
N THR A 189 13.61 -25.08 -12.34
CA THR A 189 13.09 -24.85 -10.99
C THR A 189 11.85 -23.97 -11.04
N ALA A 190 10.74 -24.45 -10.44
CA ALA A 190 9.57 -23.61 -10.24
C ALA A 190 9.90 -22.49 -9.25
N ILE A 191 9.65 -21.24 -9.66
CA ILE A 191 9.92 -20.06 -8.83
C ILE A 191 8.68 -19.74 -8.01
N LYS A 192 8.83 -19.68 -6.68
CA LYS A 192 7.72 -19.37 -5.78
C LYS A 192 7.28 -17.91 -5.99
N PRO A 193 6.03 -17.65 -6.36
CA PRO A 193 5.56 -16.28 -6.53
C PRO A 193 5.53 -15.54 -5.19
N PHE A 194 5.50 -14.22 -5.27
CA PHE A 194 5.35 -13.33 -4.13
C PHE A 194 4.18 -12.39 -4.38
N GLN A 195 3.45 -12.04 -3.31
CA GLN A 195 2.37 -11.07 -3.37
C GLN A 195 2.42 -10.18 -2.13
N GLN A 196 2.26 -8.88 -2.32
CA GLN A 196 2.15 -7.91 -1.23
C GLN A 196 1.05 -6.90 -1.54
N LEU A 197 0.31 -6.54 -0.50
CA LEU A 197 -0.76 -5.54 -0.56
C LEU A 197 -0.20 -4.29 0.13
N PHE A 198 -0.29 -3.16 -0.55
CA PHE A 198 0.08 -1.86 0.00
C PHE A 198 -1.15 -0.97 0.07
N ASN A 199 -1.32 -0.24 1.17
CA ASN A 199 -2.18 0.93 1.14
C ASN A 199 -1.52 2.00 0.28
N GLN A 200 -2.25 2.57 -0.68
CA GLN A 200 -1.73 3.56 -1.63
C GLN A 200 -0.94 4.68 -0.96
N ASN A 201 -1.52 5.31 0.06
CA ASN A 201 -0.94 6.38 0.87
C ASN A 201 0.30 5.95 1.67
N ALA A 202 0.43 4.67 2.03
CA ALA A 202 1.60 4.16 2.74
C ALA A 202 2.83 4.03 1.81
N ILE A 203 2.62 3.98 0.49
CA ILE A 203 3.69 3.91 -0.51
C ILE A 203 3.79 5.15 -1.39
N GLU A 204 2.97 6.17 -1.17
CA GLU A 204 3.09 7.46 -1.85
C GLU A 204 4.32 8.21 -1.31
N LYS A 205 5.17 8.66 -2.24
CA LYS A 205 6.20 9.66 -1.94
C LYS A 205 5.70 11.03 -2.33
N VAL A 206 5.46 11.86 -1.31
CA VAL A 206 4.95 13.22 -1.47
C VAL A 206 5.91 14.05 -2.32
N ASN A 207 5.36 14.90 -3.19
CA ASN A 207 6.15 15.82 -4.00
C ASN A 207 6.78 16.92 -3.13
N VAL A 208 7.91 17.47 -3.59
CA VAL A 208 8.55 18.60 -2.93
C VAL A 208 7.61 19.82 -2.94
N PRO A 209 7.54 20.64 -1.88
CA PRO A 209 6.85 21.92 -1.91
C PRO A 209 7.27 22.78 -3.10
N ARG A 210 6.31 23.45 -3.75
CA ARG A 210 6.57 24.25 -4.95
C ARG A 210 6.81 25.71 -4.59
N ASN A 211 7.46 26.45 -5.49
CA ASN A 211 7.60 27.91 -5.39
C ASN A 211 8.09 28.37 -4.00
N VAL A 212 9.11 27.69 -3.47
CA VAL A 212 9.72 28.04 -2.19
C VAL A 212 10.46 29.36 -2.34
N THR A 213 10.01 30.37 -1.59
CA THR A 213 10.61 31.69 -1.56
C THR A 213 11.00 32.02 -0.13
N VAL A 214 12.19 32.58 0.05
CA VAL A 214 12.69 33.00 1.35
C VAL A 214 13.36 34.35 1.20
N PHE A 215 12.99 35.30 2.05
CA PHE A 215 13.59 36.63 2.09
C PHE A 215 13.68 37.14 3.52
N LEU A 216 14.45 38.21 3.69
CA LEU A 216 14.64 38.87 4.97
C LEU A 216 13.84 40.17 4.98
N GLU A 217 13.03 40.36 6.01
CA GLU A 217 12.33 41.60 6.30
C GLU A 217 12.77 42.08 7.68
N GLN A 218 13.54 43.16 7.72
CA GLN A 218 14.16 43.67 8.96
C GLN A 218 15.00 42.61 9.67
N ASN A 219 14.53 42.04 10.78
CA ASN A 219 15.19 40.99 11.56
C ASN A 219 14.52 39.61 11.41
N ASP A 220 13.53 39.51 10.53
CA ASP A 220 12.75 38.30 10.35
C ASP A 220 13.06 37.62 9.03
N LEU A 221 13.13 36.31 9.10
CA LEU A 221 13.09 35.43 7.96
C LEU A 221 11.64 35.12 7.63
N LEU A 222 11.24 35.44 6.40
CA LEU A 222 9.94 35.12 5.85
C LEU A 222 10.12 34.06 4.77
N ALA A 223 9.46 32.93 4.96
CA ALA A 223 9.43 31.84 4.00
C ALA A 223 7.99 31.56 3.57
N MET A 224 7.76 31.42 2.27
CA MET A 224 6.48 31.08 1.69
C MET A 224 6.66 29.99 0.63
N TRP A 225 5.73 29.06 0.55
CA TRP A 225 5.75 27.99 -0.45
C TRP A 225 4.34 27.54 -0.81
N GLU A 226 4.19 26.98 -1.99
CA GLU A 226 2.97 26.30 -2.40
C GLU A 226 2.96 24.84 -1.93
N LYS A 227 1.75 24.30 -1.75
CA LYS A 227 1.56 22.88 -1.43
C LYS A 227 2.16 21.98 -2.52
N PRO A 228 2.56 20.74 -2.18
CA PRO A 228 2.97 19.74 -3.15
C PRO A 228 1.92 19.49 -4.25
N ILE A 229 2.39 18.99 -5.39
CA ILE A 229 1.51 18.44 -6.44
C ILE A 229 0.79 17.23 -5.87
N SER A 230 -0.51 17.37 -5.69
CA SER A 230 -1.38 16.39 -5.06
C SER A 230 -2.84 16.88 -5.18
N PRO A 231 -3.83 15.97 -5.25
CA PRO A 231 -5.24 16.36 -5.17
C PRO A 231 -5.64 16.85 -3.77
N PHE A 232 -4.88 16.53 -2.73
CA PHE A 232 -5.21 16.94 -1.37
C PHE A 232 -5.12 18.47 -1.18
N PRO A 233 -6.01 19.05 -0.37
CA PRO A 233 -5.95 20.46 -0.01
C PRO A 233 -4.75 20.76 0.92
N LYS A 234 -4.43 22.04 1.10
CA LYS A 234 -3.20 22.48 1.80
C LYS A 234 -3.15 22.05 3.27
N GLU A 235 -4.31 21.94 3.92
CA GLU A 235 -4.48 21.54 5.31
C GLU A 235 -4.09 20.08 5.58
N CYS A 236 -3.95 19.28 4.52
CA CYS A 236 -3.52 17.88 4.61
C CYS A 236 -2.01 17.74 4.77
N PHE A 237 -1.23 18.79 4.56
CA PHE A 237 0.23 18.73 4.55
C PHE A 237 0.84 19.28 5.83
N GLU A 238 1.88 18.60 6.29
CA GLU A 238 2.87 19.14 7.21
C GLU A 238 4.21 19.29 6.50
N TYR A 239 5.02 20.19 7.02
CA TYR A 239 6.32 20.52 6.47
C TYR A 239 7.39 20.42 7.55
N GLU A 240 8.57 19.99 7.13
CA GLU A 240 9.79 20.19 7.90
C GLU A 240 10.63 21.28 7.24
N PHE A 241 11.01 22.27 8.05
CA PHE A 241 11.81 23.41 7.65
C PHE A 241 13.20 23.27 8.26
N TYR A 242 14.18 22.98 7.41
CA TYR A 242 15.58 22.89 7.79
C TYR A 242 16.25 24.24 7.66
N LEU A 243 16.86 24.70 8.74
CA LEU A 243 17.62 25.94 8.81
C LEU A 243 19.02 25.66 9.35
N PHE A 244 20.03 26.09 8.62
CA PHE A 244 21.43 25.99 9.06
C PHE A 244 22.10 27.36 9.00
N ASN A 245 22.62 27.82 10.14
CA ASN A 245 23.40 29.04 10.25
C ASN A 245 24.87 28.72 9.92
N LEU A 246 25.40 29.29 8.84
CA LEU A 246 26.75 29.02 8.36
C LEU A 246 27.85 29.62 9.25
N LYS A 247 27.54 30.65 10.04
CA LYS A 247 28.48 31.34 10.93
C LYS A 247 28.63 30.62 12.26
N SER A 248 27.51 30.24 12.90
CA SER A 248 27.52 29.55 14.19
C SER A 248 27.58 28.02 14.07
N GLY A 249 27.29 27.47 12.90
CA GLY A 249 27.16 26.02 12.69
C GLY A 249 25.88 25.42 13.27
N ASN A 250 24.95 26.24 13.76
CA ASN A 250 23.71 25.78 14.37
C ASN A 250 22.72 25.23 13.31
N LYS A 251 22.13 24.07 13.58
CA LYS A 251 21.17 23.36 12.72
C LYS A 251 19.84 23.19 13.43
N GLN A 252 18.75 23.50 12.75
CA GLN A 252 17.40 23.37 13.29
C GLN A 252 16.47 22.74 12.25
N ILE A 253 15.57 21.87 12.70
CA ILE A 253 14.44 21.34 11.92
C ILE A 253 13.17 21.70 12.67
N LEU A 254 12.32 22.49 12.03
CA LEU A 254 11.06 22.96 12.60
C LEU A 254 9.89 22.31 11.86
N LYS A 255 8.86 21.90 12.60
CA LYS A 255 7.62 21.35 12.02
C LYS A 255 6.59 22.45 11.85
N ILE A 256 5.99 22.52 10.67
CA ILE A 256 5.11 23.61 10.25
C ILE A 256 3.87 23.02 9.59
N SER A 257 2.70 23.57 9.90
CA SER A 257 1.41 23.14 9.33
C SER A 257 0.74 24.20 8.45
N SER A 258 1.47 25.28 8.14
CA SER A 258 1.10 26.36 7.23
C SER A 258 2.03 26.39 6.01
N ASN A 259 1.61 27.13 4.98
CA ASN A 259 2.39 27.36 3.76
C ASN A 259 3.31 28.59 3.83
N ASP A 260 3.32 29.24 4.99
CA ASP A 260 4.13 30.39 5.31
C ASP A 260 4.74 30.21 6.71
N PHE A 261 5.90 30.83 6.91
CA PHE A 261 6.64 30.77 8.16
C PHE A 261 7.45 32.02 8.39
N ARG A 262 7.41 32.52 9.64
CA ARG A 262 8.17 33.67 10.10
C ARG A 262 9.04 33.25 11.28
N LEU A 263 10.33 33.58 11.22
CA LEU A 263 11.28 33.31 12.30
C LEU A 263 12.22 34.50 12.47
N GLN A 264 12.37 34.95 13.71
CA GLN A 264 13.36 35.96 14.04
C GLN A 264 14.77 35.35 13.99
N ILE A 265 15.69 35.98 13.27
CA ILE A 265 17.04 35.47 13.05
C ILE A 265 18.12 36.54 13.26
N ASP A 266 19.37 36.10 13.42
CA ASP A 266 20.52 37.01 13.33
C ASP A 266 20.83 37.31 11.86
N VAL A 267 20.48 38.51 11.40
CA VAL A 267 20.70 38.97 10.02
C VAL A 267 22.17 39.23 9.66
N THR A 268 23.08 39.17 10.63
CA THR A 268 24.53 39.23 10.40
C THR A 268 25.12 37.87 10.02
N SER A 269 24.30 36.83 10.01
CA SER A 269 24.68 35.48 9.61
C SER A 269 24.09 35.12 8.24
N ARG A 270 24.78 34.24 7.51
CA ARG A 270 24.25 33.58 6.31
C ARG A 270 23.60 32.26 6.70
N TYR A 271 22.47 31.93 6.07
CA TYR A 271 21.71 30.71 6.31
C TYR A 271 21.52 29.90 5.05
N SER A 272 21.44 28.58 5.18
CA SER A 272 20.97 27.66 4.13
C SER A 272 19.68 26.99 4.59
N ILE A 273 18.70 26.95 3.68
CA ILE A 273 17.33 26.56 3.99
C ILE A 273 16.85 25.52 3.01
N GLN A 274 16.11 24.54 3.53
CA GLN A 274 15.41 23.54 2.74
C GLN A 274 14.07 23.21 3.39
N ILE A 275 13.09 22.83 2.58
CA ILE A 275 11.76 22.44 3.05
C ILE A 275 11.37 21.12 2.42
N ARG A 276 10.71 20.24 3.19
CA ARG A 276 10.10 19.02 2.68
C ARG A 276 8.69 18.85 3.25
N ALA A 277 7.86 18.04 2.60
CA ALA A 277 6.47 17.83 2.98
C ALA A 277 6.16 16.35 3.27
N ASN A 278 5.13 16.14 4.08
CA ASN A 278 4.43 14.86 4.21
C ASN A 278 2.94 15.12 4.47
N HIS A 279 2.14 14.05 4.41
CA HIS A 279 0.75 14.07 4.84
C HIS A 279 0.64 14.14 6.36
N HIS A 280 -0.41 14.78 6.87
CA HIS A 280 -0.64 14.95 8.30
C HIS A 280 -2.02 14.44 8.75
N ILE A 281 -3.10 15.11 8.32
CA ILE A 281 -4.46 14.90 8.86
C ILE A 281 -5.30 13.98 7.97
N CYS A 282 -5.15 14.13 6.66
CA CYS A 282 -6.10 13.55 5.70
C CYS A 282 -5.83 12.08 5.37
N CYS A 283 -4.61 11.60 5.61
CA CYS A 283 -4.25 10.21 5.40
C CYS A 283 -3.02 9.84 6.25
N ILE A 284 -2.77 8.53 6.36
CA ILE A 284 -1.58 8.02 7.04
C ILE A 284 -0.32 8.61 6.39
N ARG A 285 0.63 9.05 7.23
CA ARG A 285 1.96 9.48 6.81
C ARG A 285 2.63 8.43 5.92
N GLY A 286 2.95 8.83 4.69
CA GLY A 286 3.73 8.04 3.75
C GLY A 286 5.21 8.42 3.83
N PHE A 287 5.88 8.36 2.67
CA PHE A 287 7.25 8.84 2.55
C PHE A 287 7.29 10.37 2.52
N TRP A 288 8.18 10.94 3.31
CA TRP A 288 8.56 12.35 3.18
C TRP A 288 9.02 12.64 1.75
N SER A 289 8.69 13.83 1.27
CA SER A 289 9.27 14.34 0.04
C SER A 289 10.80 14.42 0.17
N ASP A 290 11.46 14.48 -0.99
CA ASP A 290 12.83 14.98 -1.01
C ASP A 290 12.86 16.41 -0.48
N TRP A 291 14.02 16.83 0.02
CA TRP A 291 14.23 18.23 0.39
C TRP A 291 14.20 19.11 -0.85
N SER A 292 13.67 20.33 -0.71
CA SER A 292 13.80 21.36 -1.74
C SER A 292 15.25 21.67 -2.06
N GLU A 293 15.46 22.33 -3.20
CA GLU A 293 16.76 22.96 -3.48
C GLU A 293 17.16 23.89 -2.32
N ILE A 294 18.48 24.03 -2.14
CA ILE A 294 19.03 24.82 -1.05
C ILE A 294 18.89 26.31 -1.41
N ILE A 295 18.24 27.06 -0.52
CA ILE A 295 18.11 28.51 -0.64
C ILE A 295 19.05 29.16 0.38
N TYR A 296 19.84 30.14 -0.08
CA TYR A 296 20.71 30.91 0.78
C TYR A 296 20.16 32.32 1.02
N VAL A 297 20.16 32.75 2.28
CA VAL A 297 19.77 34.11 2.67
C VAL A 297 20.73 34.70 3.70
N GLY A 298 20.76 36.02 3.82
CA GLY A 298 21.71 36.75 4.67
C GLY A 298 23.01 37.10 3.93
N LYS A 299 23.76 38.04 4.50
CA LYS A 299 25.06 38.47 3.95
C LYS A 299 26.18 37.57 4.49
N ASN A 300 27.20 37.36 3.67
CA ASN A 300 28.46 36.72 4.08
C ASN A 300 29.14 37.52 5.18
#